data_AF-A0A174D023-F1
#
_entry.id   AF-A0A174D023-F1
#
_cell.length_a   1.000
_cell.length_b   1.000
_cell.length_c   1.000
_cell.angle_alpha   90.00
_cell.angle_beta   90.00
_cell.angle_gamma   90.00
#
_symmetry.space_group_name_H-M   'P 1'
#
loop_
_entity.id
_entity.type
_entity.pdbx_description
1 polymer ?
#
loop_
_entity_poly.entity_id
_entity_poly.type
_entity_poly.pdbx_seq_one_letter_code
_entity_poly.pdbx_strand_id
1 'polypeptide(L)'
;MRIRKLRRLNRLSCKELGEIIDISLDSILHLERGVFNPTYTTILKLHNFFGDSIIVDDYSRYVLSDNNIKIKEWRKKNNIKSKDAFKIFNLSERAYWRIERTTHITLRLYKTIEPKLKELGIIS
;
A
#
# COMPACT_ATOMS: atom_id res chain seq x y z
N MET A 1 -9.42 -7.22 6.84
CA MET A 1 -8.22 -6.93 7.65
C MET A 1 -8.36 -7.56 9.05
N ARG A 2 -7.46 -8.46 9.47
CA ARG A 2 -7.57 -9.27 10.72
C ARG A 2 -6.93 -8.61 11.96
N ILE A 3 -6.84 -7.27 12.01
CA ILE A 3 -6.18 -6.50 13.09
C ILE A 3 -6.69 -6.91 14.47
N ARG A 4 -8.01 -7.03 14.63
CA ARG A 4 -8.64 -7.46 15.89
C ARG A 4 -8.11 -8.79 16.40
N LYS A 5 -7.91 -9.75 15.50
CA LYS A 5 -7.39 -11.07 15.85
C LYS A 5 -5.94 -10.96 16.29
N LEU A 6 -5.10 -10.26 15.51
CA LEU A 6 -3.67 -10.09 15.82
C LEU A 6 -3.45 -9.36 17.15
N ARG A 7 -4.20 -8.28 17.38
CA ARG A 7 -4.16 -7.52 18.63
C ARG A 7 -4.52 -8.40 19.84
N ARG A 8 -5.61 -9.18 19.74
CA ARG A 8 -6.06 -10.07 20.82
C ARG A 8 -5.06 -11.19 21.09
N LEU A 9 -4.41 -11.75 20.07
CA LEU A 9 -3.35 -12.75 20.23
C LEU A 9 -2.15 -12.19 21.01
N ASN A 10 -1.86 -10.90 20.85
CA ASN A 10 -0.82 -10.19 21.59
C ASN A 10 -1.31 -9.65 22.95
N ARG A 11 -2.54 -9.98 23.38
CA ARG A 11 -3.16 -9.54 24.64
C ARG A 11 -3.22 -8.02 24.83
N LEU A 12 -3.31 -7.27 23.73
CA LEU A 12 -3.37 -5.81 23.76
C LEU A 12 -4.82 -5.30 23.71
N SER A 13 -5.09 -4.22 24.42
CA SER A 13 -6.26 -3.36 24.21
C SER A 13 -6.08 -2.48 22.96
N CYS A 14 -7.17 -1.91 22.45
CA CYS A 14 -7.09 -0.99 21.31
C CYS A 14 -6.26 0.27 21.65
N LYS A 15 -6.30 0.71 22.91
CA LYS A 15 -5.55 1.87 23.39
C LYS A 15 -4.05 1.59 23.40
N GLU A 16 -3.64 0.47 24.00
CA GLU A 16 -2.22 0.06 24.05
C GLU A 16 -1.65 -0.14 22.66
N LEU A 17 -2.37 -0.79 21.74
CA LEU A 17 -1.91 -0.92 20.36
C LEU A 17 -1.75 0.46 19.69
N GLY A 18 -2.71 1.36 19.89
CA GLY A 18 -2.65 2.72 19.38
C GLY A 18 -1.42 3.48 19.89
N GLU A 19 -1.11 3.38 21.18
CA GLU A 19 0.09 3.99 21.78
C GLU A 19 1.38 3.39 21.20
N ILE A 20 1.46 2.07 21.04
CA ILE A 20 2.64 1.37 20.50
C ILE A 20 2.95 1.80 19.06
N ILE A 21 1.92 1.88 18.21
CA ILE A 21 2.11 2.21 16.79
C ILE A 21 1.85 3.69 16.48
N ASP A 22 1.67 4.51 17.51
CA ASP A 22 1.43 5.95 17.41
C ASP A 22 0.24 6.29 16.48
N ILE A 23 -0.93 5.71 16.75
CA ILE A 23 -2.21 6.09 16.14
C ILE A 23 -3.33 6.14 17.20
N SER A 24 -4.37 6.93 16.94
CA SER A 24 -5.45 7.08 17.93
C SER A 24 -6.24 5.79 18.17
N LEU A 25 -6.81 5.67 19.37
CA LEU A 25 -7.77 4.61 19.74
C LEU A 25 -8.89 4.48 18.70
N ASP A 26 -9.48 5.61 18.28
CA ASP A 26 -10.55 5.62 17.29
C ASP A 26 -10.09 5.09 15.93
N SER A 27 -8.84 5.40 15.54
CA SER A 27 -8.26 4.83 14.31
C SER A 27 -8.19 3.32 14.39
N ILE A 28 -7.74 2.76 15.52
CA ILE A 28 -7.73 1.30 15.73
C ILE A 28 -9.15 0.72 15.66
N LEU A 29 -10.11 1.33 16.35
CA LEU A 29 -11.49 0.87 16.36
C LEU A 29 -12.12 0.87 14.96
N HIS A 30 -11.90 1.94 14.20
CA HIS A 30 -12.36 2.06 12.83
C HIS A 30 -11.70 1.06 11.88
N LEU A 31 -10.38 0.83 12.01
CA LEU A 31 -9.66 -0.19 11.24
C LEU A 31 -10.23 -1.59 11.51
N GLU A 32 -10.47 -1.93 12.78
CA GLU A 32 -11.04 -3.21 13.15
C GLU A 32 -12.50 -3.41 12.71
N ARG A 33 -13.25 -2.32 12.58
CA ARG A 33 -14.63 -2.32 12.09
C ARG A 33 -14.72 -2.25 10.56
N GLY A 34 -13.60 -2.01 9.87
CA GLY A 34 -13.57 -1.81 8.42
C GLY A 34 -14.22 -0.50 7.96
N VAL A 35 -14.28 0.50 8.84
CA VAL A 35 -14.95 1.80 8.57
C VAL A 35 -14.16 2.63 7.56
N PHE A 36 -12.82 2.52 7.55
CA PHE A 36 -11.99 3.16 6.54
C PHE A 36 -10.80 2.28 6.17
N ASN A 37 -10.23 2.53 4.99
CA ASN A 37 -9.05 1.82 4.51
C ASN A 37 -7.78 2.45 5.08
N PRO A 38 -6.85 1.66 5.64
CA PRO A 38 -5.63 2.19 6.24
C PRO A 38 -4.82 2.98 5.20
N THR A 39 -4.18 4.06 5.66
CA THR A 39 -3.21 4.79 4.84
C THR A 39 -1.92 3.99 4.74
N TYR A 40 -1.05 4.36 3.79
CA TYR A 40 0.31 3.83 3.71
C TYR A 40 1.04 3.85 5.06
N THR A 41 0.99 4.99 5.77
CA THR A 41 1.70 5.15 7.05
C THR A 41 1.16 4.22 8.11
N THR A 42 -0.16 4.02 8.17
CA THR A 42 -0.79 3.06 9.06
C THR A 42 -0.41 1.62 8.69
N ILE A 43 -0.41 1.26 7.39
CA ILE A 43 0.02 -0.08 6.93
C ILE A 43 1.47 -0.35 7.35
N LEU A 44 2.38 0.62 7.14
CA LEU A 44 3.79 0.47 7.49
C LEU A 44 3.98 0.32 9.01
N LYS A 45 3.31 1.15 9.81
CA LYS A 45 3.34 1.06 11.29
C LYS A 45 2.85 -0.30 11.78
N LEU A 46 1.77 -0.81 11.19
CA LEU A 46 1.24 -2.14 11.50
C LEU A 46 2.17 -3.27 11.03
N HIS A 47 2.83 -3.13 9.87
CA HIS A 47 3.83 -4.07 9.38
C HIS A 47 5.02 -4.16 10.32
N ASN A 48 5.55 -3.02 10.74
CA ASN A 48 6.69 -2.98 11.66
C ASN A 48 6.40 -3.69 13.00
N PHE A 49 5.13 -3.68 13.45
CA PHE A 49 4.73 -4.31 14.71
C PHE A 49 4.33 -5.78 14.57
N PHE A 50 3.54 -6.14 13.56
CA PHE A 50 2.97 -7.48 13.38
C PHE A 50 3.64 -8.33 12.29
N GLY A 51 4.60 -7.76 11.56
CA GLY A 51 5.24 -8.37 10.39
C GLY A 51 4.26 -8.63 9.24
N ASP A 52 4.55 -9.67 8.46
CA ASP A 52 3.77 -10.05 7.27
C ASP A 52 2.34 -10.52 7.58
N SER A 53 2.02 -10.72 8.86
CA SER A 53 0.67 -11.05 9.33
C SER A 53 -0.40 -10.02 8.92
N ILE A 54 0.02 -8.81 8.54
CA ILE A 54 -0.88 -7.72 8.12
C ILE A 54 -1.08 -7.62 6.60
N ILE A 55 -0.37 -8.40 5.79
CA ILE A 55 -0.57 -8.46 4.33
C ILE A 55 -1.89 -9.20 4.08
N VAL A 56 -2.96 -8.43 3.93
CA VAL A 56 -4.33 -8.97 3.87
C VAL A 56 -5.03 -8.73 2.54
N ASP A 57 -4.48 -7.87 1.70
CA ASP A 57 -5.05 -7.49 0.40
C ASP A 57 -3.94 -7.03 -0.57
N ASP A 58 -4.32 -6.85 -1.84
CA ASP A 58 -3.38 -6.47 -2.89
C ASP A 58 -2.80 -5.06 -2.68
N TYR A 59 -3.54 -4.17 -2.01
CA TYR A 59 -3.06 -2.82 -1.71
C TYR A 59 -1.97 -2.81 -0.65
N SER A 60 -2.17 -3.50 0.48
CA SER A 60 -1.14 -3.67 1.52
C SER A 60 0.10 -4.37 0.95
N ARG A 61 -0.09 -5.39 0.11
CA ARG A 61 1.02 -6.03 -0.61
C ARG A 61 1.76 -5.06 -1.52
N TYR A 62 1.04 -4.22 -2.27
CA TYR A 62 1.66 -3.20 -3.12
C TYR A 62 2.46 -2.19 -2.30
N VAL A 63 1.86 -1.64 -1.24
CA VAL A 63 2.47 -0.64 -0.36
C VAL A 63 3.78 -1.14 0.24
N LEU A 64 3.81 -2.39 0.67
CA LEU A 64 4.96 -3.03 1.33
C LEU A 64 5.98 -3.64 0.36
N SER A 65 5.81 -3.45 -0.94
CA SER A 65 6.69 -4.03 -1.97
C SER A 65 7.62 -3.00 -2.60
N ASP A 66 8.51 -3.50 -3.46
CA ASP A 66 9.38 -2.70 -4.33
C ASP A 66 8.77 -2.45 -5.73
N ASN A 67 7.44 -2.38 -5.84
CA ASN A 67 6.77 -2.26 -7.14
C ASN A 67 7.17 -0.99 -7.92
N ASN A 68 7.57 0.09 -7.24
CA ASN A 68 8.13 1.27 -7.89
C ASN A 68 9.41 0.94 -8.69
N ILE A 69 10.25 0.04 -8.18
CA ILE A 69 11.45 -0.45 -8.86
C ILE A 69 11.04 -1.28 -10.07
N LYS A 70 10.09 -2.21 -9.90
CA LYS A 70 9.59 -3.04 -11.02
C LYS A 70 8.97 -2.21 -12.14
N ILE A 71 8.21 -1.16 -11.81
CA ILE A 71 7.67 -0.20 -12.80
C ILE A 71 8.81 0.46 -13.58
N LYS A 72 9.84 0.93 -12.88
CA LYS A 72 11.02 1.56 -13.47
C LYS A 72 11.80 0.60 -14.38
N GLU A 73 11.96 -0.65 -13.96
CA GLU A 73 12.62 -1.71 -14.73
C GLU A 73 11.84 -2.09 -15.97
N TRP A 74 10.52 -2.29 -15.85
CA TRP A 74 9.62 -2.51 -16.98
C TRP A 74 9.77 -1.39 -18.02
N ARG A 75 9.75 -0.13 -17.57
CA ARG A 75 9.88 1.02 -18.48
C ARG A 75 11.20 0.98 -19.24
N LYS A 76 12.31 0.73 -18.54
CA LYS A 76 13.65 0.63 -19.14
C LYS A 76 13.75 -0.53 -20.12
N LYS A 77 13.23 -1.70 -19.76
CA LYS A 77 13.23 -2.91 -20.60
C LYS A 77 12.50 -2.69 -21.94
N ASN A 78 11.45 -1.87 -21.92
CA ASN A 78 10.67 -1.53 -23.11
C ASN A 78 11.18 -0.26 -23.84
N ASN A 79 12.33 0.29 -23.44
CA ASN A 79 12.92 1.51 -24.02
C ASN A 79 11.96 2.73 -24.02
N ILE A 80 11.09 2.83 -23.02
CA ILE A 80 10.11 3.91 -22.88
C ILE A 80 10.72 5.05 -22.06
N LYS A 81 10.57 6.30 -22.53
CA LYS A 81 10.95 7.49 -21.75
C LYS A 81 9.90 7.78 -20.69
N SER A 82 10.29 8.29 -19.52
CA SER A 82 9.32 8.60 -18.45
C SER A 82 8.22 9.57 -18.89
N LYS A 83 8.51 10.49 -19.82
CA LYS A 83 7.53 11.41 -20.43
C LYS A 83 6.47 10.75 -21.30
N ASP A 84 6.69 9.51 -21.71
CA ASP A 84 5.76 8.76 -22.58
C ASP A 84 5.04 7.65 -21.79
N ALA A 85 5.67 7.15 -20.73
CA ALA A 85 5.13 6.08 -19.89
C ALA A 85 3.80 6.43 -19.19
N PHE A 86 3.58 7.70 -18.82
CA PHE A 86 2.33 8.09 -18.16
C PHE A 86 1.08 7.83 -19.03
N LYS A 87 1.23 7.90 -20.35
CA LYS A 87 0.14 7.63 -21.31
C LYS A 87 -0.27 6.17 -21.28
N ILE A 88 0.71 5.28 -21.14
CA ILE A 88 0.47 3.82 -21.05
C ILE A 88 -0.30 3.49 -19.77
N PHE A 89 0.01 4.17 -18.67
CA PHE A 89 -0.70 4.01 -17.40
C PHE A 89 -2.03 4.78 -17.33
N ASN A 90 -2.36 5.57 -18.35
CA ASN A 90 -3.51 6.48 -18.35
C ASN A 90 -3.56 7.39 -17.10
N LEU A 91 -2.40 7.97 -16.76
CA LEU A 91 -2.21 8.85 -15.61
C LEU A 91 -1.79 10.25 -16.05
N SER A 92 -1.81 11.22 -15.13
CA SER A 92 -1.02 12.43 -15.32
C SER A 92 0.47 12.13 -15.18
N GLU A 93 1.32 12.92 -15.82
CA GLU A 93 2.78 12.77 -15.72
C GLU A 93 3.27 12.79 -14.27
N ARG A 94 2.72 13.69 -13.44
CA ARG A 94 3.03 13.76 -12.00
C ARG A 94 2.63 12.49 -11.24
N ALA A 95 1.48 11.92 -11.55
CA ALA A 95 1.02 10.68 -10.91
C ALA A 95 1.91 9.50 -11.30
N TYR A 96 2.31 9.42 -12.57
CA TYR A 96 3.27 8.41 -13.03
C TYR A 96 4.64 8.55 -12.33
N TRP A 97 5.18 9.78 -12.26
CA TRP A 97 6.43 10.02 -11.54
C TRP A 97 6.36 9.62 -10.07
N ARG A 98 5.20 9.80 -9.43
CA ARG A 98 5.00 9.37 -8.03
C ARG A 98 5.13 7.85 -7.90
N ILE A 99 4.42 7.08 -8.72
CA ILE A 99 4.44 5.60 -8.61
C ILE A 99 5.79 4.99 -9.00
N GLU A 100 6.56 5.65 -9.87
CA GLU A 100 7.92 5.22 -10.24
C GLU A 100 8.95 5.53 -9.13
N ARG A 101 8.67 6.52 -8.27
CA ARG A 101 9.55 6.92 -7.17
C ARG A 101 9.23 6.23 -5.85
N THR A 102 7.97 5.87 -5.60
CA THR A 102 7.54 5.33 -4.31
C THR A 102 6.28 4.48 -4.43
N THR A 103 6.14 3.51 -3.54
CA THR A 103 4.90 2.77 -3.30
C THR A 103 3.95 3.49 -2.33
N HIS A 104 4.37 4.63 -1.77
CA HIS A 104 3.55 5.48 -0.92
C HIS A 104 2.49 6.23 -1.75
N ILE A 105 1.42 5.52 -2.04
CA ILE A 105 0.25 6.05 -2.75
C ILE A 105 -1.03 5.75 -1.98
N THR A 106 -2.09 6.52 -2.27
CA THR A 106 -3.42 6.27 -1.72
C THR A 106 -4.05 5.03 -2.35
N LEU A 107 -4.97 4.38 -1.63
CA LEU A 107 -5.75 3.27 -2.18
C LEU A 107 -6.48 3.65 -3.47
N ARG A 108 -6.98 4.89 -3.58
CA ARG A 108 -7.64 5.38 -4.79
C ARG A 108 -6.71 5.36 -6.00
N LEU A 109 -5.49 5.88 -5.85
CA LEU A 109 -4.49 5.84 -6.93
C LEU A 109 -4.08 4.40 -7.24
N TYR A 110 -3.92 3.56 -6.22
CA TYR A 110 -3.65 2.14 -6.42
C TYR A 110 -4.72 1.46 -7.28
N LYS A 111 -6.00 1.64 -6.96
CA LYS A 111 -7.12 1.06 -7.74
C LYS A 111 -7.14 1.52 -9.19
N THR A 112 -6.67 2.74 -9.48
CA THR A 112 -6.53 3.24 -10.86
C THR A 112 -5.44 2.52 -11.63
N ILE A 113 -4.31 2.21 -10.99
CA ILE A 113 -3.13 1.63 -11.67
C ILE A 113 -3.11 0.10 -11.63
N GLU A 114 -3.80 -0.52 -10.67
CA GLU A 114 -3.80 -1.95 -10.42
C GLU A 114 -4.09 -2.78 -11.69
N PRO A 115 -5.13 -2.48 -12.50
CA PRO A 115 -5.41 -3.27 -13.70
C PRO A 115 -4.24 -3.24 -14.69
N LYS A 116 -3.62 -2.07 -14.86
CA LYS A 116 -2.46 -1.91 -15.76
C LYS A 116 -1.22 -2.61 -15.20
N LEU A 117 -1.02 -2.59 -13.88
CA LEU A 117 0.09 -3.33 -13.26
C LEU A 117 -0.05 -4.84 -13.46
N LYS A 118 -1.28 -5.38 -13.38
CA LYS A 118 -1.58 -6.80 -13.66
C LYS A 118 -1.39 -7.11 -15.15
N GLU A 119 -1.90 -6.27 -16.05
CA GLU A 119 -1.72 -6.41 -17.51
C GLU A 119 -0.24 -6.44 -17.92
N LEU A 120 0.59 -5.61 -17.29
CA LEU A 120 2.03 -5.53 -17.57
C LEU A 120 2.85 -6.61 -16.85
N GLY A 121 2.22 -7.49 -16.06
CA GLY A 121 2.89 -8.54 -15.29
C GLY A 121 3.81 -8.01 -14.17
N ILE A 122 3.57 -6.78 -13.70
CA ILE A 122 4.37 -6.15 -12.62
C ILE A 122 3.95 -6.68 -11.26
N ILE A 123 2.64 -6.93 -11.10
CA ILE A 123 2.04 -7.55 -9.91
C ILE A 123 1.24 -8.79 -10.34
N SER A 124 1.13 -9.75 -9.42
CA SER A 124 0.36 -10.98 -9.59
C SER A 124 -1.12 -10.80 -9.27
#